data_AF-A0A938H4C7-F1
#
_entry.id   AF-A0A938H4C7-F1
#
_cell.length_a   1.000
_cell.length_b   1.000
_cell.length_c   1.000
_cell.angle_alpha   90.00
_cell.angle_beta   90.00
_cell.angle_gamma   90.00
#
_symmetry.space_group_name_H-M   'P 1'
#
loop_
_entity.id
_entity.type
_entity.pdbx_description
1 polymer ?
#
loop_
_entity_poly.entity_id
_entity_poly.type
_entity_poly.pdbx_seq_one_letter_code
_entity_poly.pdbx_strand_id
1 'polypeptide(L)'
;MSETPRLVGRRAWRPHWPVNSTRVFKRRRWPGTKRSMLKLSGRYNPKTLRREMVLTDKKPLFWSVGLLALLLLPLGIASERFFTMFGIICIYAAINVMWTLIIGTAGLQSFATLATVGVGAYGAGYLSVTYAIPWPLMLLVGAVLGGLMGWIISLPARRLDGLYYALLTLGLSEFMRNFVTQSDELGGKFNGAL
;
A
#
# COMPACT_ATOMS: atom_id res chain seq x y z
N MET A 1 -26.48 44.04 28.01
CA MET A 1 -26.85 43.24 26.81
C MET A 1 -25.81 42.13 26.65
N SER A 2 -26.07 40.94 27.21
CA SER A 2 -25.18 39.78 27.09
C SER A 2 -25.87 38.70 26.27
N GLU A 3 -25.55 38.63 24.98
CA GLU A 3 -26.08 37.59 24.09
C GLU A 3 -25.54 36.22 24.50
N THR A 4 -26.42 35.35 24.99
CA THR A 4 -26.13 33.93 25.16
C THR A 4 -26.15 33.26 23.79
N PRO A 5 -25.05 32.63 23.33
CA PRO A 5 -25.06 31.95 22.04
C PRO A 5 -25.94 30.69 22.12
N ARG A 6 -27.05 30.69 21.38
CA ARG A 6 -27.90 29.49 21.21
C ARG A 6 -27.15 28.45 20.37
N LEU A 7 -26.73 27.36 21.01
CA LEU A 7 -26.08 26.23 20.36
C LEU A 7 -27.12 25.28 19.75
N VAL A 8 -27.55 25.56 18.51
CA VAL A 8 -28.31 24.62 17.69
C VAL A 8 -27.37 24.01 16.66
N GLY A 9 -27.02 22.74 16.87
CA GLY A 9 -26.24 21.95 15.92
C GLY A 9 -26.21 20.48 16.34
N ARG A 10 -26.67 19.59 15.46
CA ARG A 10 -26.65 18.14 15.67
C ARG A 10 -25.20 17.69 15.84
N ARG A 11 -24.80 17.34 17.07
CA ARG A 11 -23.40 17.01 17.43
C ARG A 11 -22.99 15.79 16.58
N ALA A 12 -22.02 15.98 15.67
CA ALA A 12 -21.46 14.86 14.90
C ALA A 12 -20.95 13.80 15.88
N TRP A 13 -21.40 12.55 15.72
CA TRP A 13 -21.04 11.44 16.61
C TRP A 13 -19.52 11.25 16.61
N ARG A 14 -18.87 11.69 17.68
CA ARG A 14 -17.43 11.51 17.91
C ARG A 14 -17.27 10.72 19.20
N PRO A 15 -16.48 9.62 19.20
CA PRO A 15 -16.17 8.92 20.43
C PRO A 15 -15.47 9.90 21.37
N HIS A 16 -16.04 10.05 22.57
CA HIS A 16 -15.55 10.93 23.62
C HIS A 16 -15.30 10.05 24.84
N TRP A 17 -14.10 10.18 25.42
CA TRP A 17 -13.79 9.53 26.69
C TRP A 17 -13.68 10.60 27.78
N PRO A 18 -14.33 10.41 28.95
CA PRO A 18 -14.13 11.27 30.10
C PRO A 18 -12.71 11.10 30.63
N VAL A 19 -12.00 12.20 30.86
CA VAL A 19 -10.59 12.17 31.30
C VAL A 19 -10.51 12.72 32.72
N ASN A 20 -10.00 11.92 33.66
CA ASN A 20 -9.64 12.42 34.99
C ASN A 20 -8.36 13.28 34.90
N SER A 21 -8.46 14.48 35.45
CA SER A 21 -7.56 15.64 35.25
C SER A 21 -6.08 15.43 35.65
N THR A 22 -5.75 14.35 36.34
CA THR A 22 -4.44 14.17 36.98
C THR A 22 -3.37 13.50 36.11
N ARG A 23 -3.70 12.98 34.91
CA ARG A 23 -2.70 12.37 34.02
C ARG A 23 -2.50 13.15 32.72
N VAL A 24 -1.31 13.71 32.54
CA VAL A 24 -0.86 14.25 31.26
C VAL A 24 -0.54 13.08 30.33
N PHE A 25 -1.45 12.75 29.41
CA PHE A 25 -1.23 11.69 28.43
C PHE A 25 -0.04 12.04 27.54
N LYS A 26 1.02 11.23 27.63
CA LYS A 26 2.21 11.37 26.79
C LYS A 26 1.81 11.07 25.35
N ARG A 27 1.91 12.07 24.46
CA ARG A 27 1.65 11.87 23.02
C ARG A 27 2.59 10.79 22.50
N ARG A 28 2.07 9.59 22.20
CA ARG A 28 2.87 8.51 21.60
C ARG A 28 3.22 8.91 20.17
N ARG A 29 4.49 9.21 19.95
CA ARG A 29 5.09 9.56 18.66
C ARG A 29 5.65 8.29 18.03
N TRP A 30 5.61 8.18 16.72
CA TRP A 30 6.29 7.10 16.02
C TRP A 30 7.82 7.25 16.20
N PRO A 31 8.58 6.17 16.45
CA PRO A 31 10.03 6.25 16.42
C PRO A 31 10.48 6.65 15.01
N GLY A 32 11.18 7.79 14.88
CA GLY A 32 11.67 8.30 13.59
C GLY A 32 10.70 9.19 12.80
N THR A 33 9.48 9.48 13.27
CA THR A 33 8.56 10.40 12.56
C THR A 33 7.91 11.40 13.52
N LYS A 34 7.78 12.68 13.10
CA LYS A 34 7.05 13.72 13.86
C LYS A 34 5.51 13.50 13.91
N ARG A 35 5.00 12.41 13.34
CA ARG A 35 3.57 12.08 13.26
C ARG A 35 3.12 11.33 14.52
N SER A 36 1.99 11.75 15.08
CA SER A 36 1.33 11.06 16.20
C SER A 36 0.31 10.06 15.66
N MET A 37 0.31 8.83 16.18
CA MET A 37 -0.55 7.73 15.69
C MET A 37 -2.04 8.07 15.74
N LEU A 38 -2.47 8.76 16.81
CA LEU A 38 -3.84 9.19 17.01
C LEU A 38 -3.80 10.65 17.43
N LYS A 39 -4.37 11.54 16.60
CA LYS A 39 -4.60 12.93 17.01
C LYS A 39 -5.71 12.96 18.05
N LEU A 40 -5.32 12.79 19.30
CA LEU A 40 -6.14 13.01 20.48
C LEU A 40 -6.10 14.50 20.79
N SER A 41 -7.21 15.19 20.54
CA SER A 41 -7.39 16.58 20.92
C SER A 41 -8.24 16.63 22.19
N GLY A 42 -7.70 17.20 23.27
CA GLY A 42 -8.51 17.52 24.44
C GLY A 42 -9.34 18.75 24.13
N ARG A 43 -10.66 18.61 24.05
CA ARG A 43 -11.59 19.74 23.98
C ARG A 43 -12.28 19.91 25.32
N TYR A 44 -12.53 21.15 25.68
CA TYR A 44 -13.34 21.47 26.85
C TYR A 44 -14.81 21.45 26.46
N ASN A 45 -15.65 20.69 27.18
CA ASN A 45 -17.08 20.68 26.92
C ASN A 45 -17.73 21.89 27.60
N PRO A 46 -18.29 22.86 26.86
CA PRO A 46 -18.85 24.07 27.44
C PRO A 46 -20.09 23.82 28.31
N LYS A 47 -20.75 22.66 28.19
CA LYS A 47 -21.95 22.32 28.98
C LYS A 47 -21.64 21.69 30.33
N THR A 48 -20.59 20.89 30.41
CA THR A 48 -20.25 20.12 31.62
C THR A 48 -18.98 20.62 32.30
N LEU A 49 -18.29 21.59 31.69
CA LEU A 49 -17.00 22.12 32.15
C LEU A 49 -15.95 21.02 32.39
N ARG A 50 -16.15 19.84 31.79
CA ARG A 50 -15.23 18.70 31.86
C ARG A 50 -14.38 18.65 30.61
N ARG A 51 -13.12 18.27 30.79
CA ARG A 51 -12.17 18.04 29.70
C ARG A 51 -12.47 16.68 29.07
N GLU A 52 -12.88 16.68 27.81
CA GLU A 52 -13.15 15.47 27.03
C GLU A 52 -12.00 15.26 26.03
N MET A 53 -11.55 14.01 25.87
CA MET A 53 -10.64 13.66 24.77
C MET A 53 -11.44 13.22 23.56
N VAL A 54 -11.16 13.86 22.41
CA VAL A 54 -11.80 13.57 21.13
C VAL A 54 -10.74 13.10 20.14
N LEU A 55 -10.98 11.94 19.51
CA LEU A 55 -10.22 11.52 18.32
C LEU A 55 -10.62 12.44 17.16
N THR A 56 -9.71 13.29 16.70
CA THR A 56 -10.02 14.20 15.57
C THR A 56 -9.95 13.49 14.22
N ASP A 57 -9.02 12.53 14.07
CA ASP A 57 -8.80 11.80 12.83
C ASP A 57 -9.23 10.33 12.98
N LYS A 58 -10.37 9.96 12.38
CA LYS A 58 -10.91 8.58 12.39
C LYS A 58 -10.28 7.68 11.31
N LYS A 59 -9.76 8.29 10.24
CA LYS A 59 -9.15 7.60 9.08
C LYS A 59 -8.10 6.55 9.46
N PRO A 60 -7.09 6.84 10.32
CA PRO A 60 -6.05 5.84 10.64
C PRO A 60 -6.61 4.60 11.36
N LEU A 61 -7.70 4.76 12.14
CA LEU A 61 -8.35 3.64 12.84
C LEU A 61 -9.01 2.68 11.85
N PHE A 62 -9.73 3.22 10.86
CA PHE A 62 -10.37 2.40 9.81
C PHE A 62 -9.33 1.65 8.97
N TRP A 63 -8.23 2.30 8.60
CA TRP A 63 -7.13 1.64 7.87
C TRP A 63 -6.47 0.54 8.69
N SER A 64 -6.23 0.75 10.00
CA SER A 64 -5.66 -0.29 10.85
C SER A 64 -6.60 -1.48 11.06
N VAL A 65 -7.90 -1.23 11.21
CA VAL A 65 -8.89 -2.31 11.37
C VAL A 65 -9.03 -3.09 10.06
N GLY A 66 -9.03 -2.42 8.91
CA GLY A 66 -9.08 -3.06 7.60
C GLY A 66 -7.86 -3.96 7.33
N LEU A 67 -6.65 -3.49 7.65
CA LEU A 67 -5.42 -4.30 7.54
C LEU A 67 -5.43 -5.51 8.46
N LEU A 68 -5.95 -5.36 9.68
CA LEU A 68 -6.02 -6.44 10.66
C LEU A 68 -7.06 -7.49 10.23
N ALA A 69 -8.22 -7.07 9.70
CA ALA A 69 -9.20 -7.97 9.12
C ALA A 69 -8.66 -8.73 7.90
N LEU A 70 -7.88 -8.06 7.02
CA LEU A 70 -7.24 -8.69 5.87
C LEU A 70 -6.23 -9.78 6.30
N LEU A 71 -5.48 -9.56 7.38
CA LEU A 71 -4.53 -10.54 7.91
C LEU A 71 -5.22 -11.78 8.52
N LEU A 72 -6.38 -11.59 9.15
CA LEU A 72 -7.11 -12.67 9.83
C LEU A 72 -8.01 -13.50 8.89
N LEU A 73 -8.45 -12.92 7.77
CA LEU A 73 -9.28 -13.60 6.76
C LEU A 73 -8.75 -14.96 6.26
N PRO A 74 -7.45 -15.11 5.90
CA PRO A 74 -6.93 -16.40 5.41
C PRO A 74 -6.83 -17.49 6.47
N LEU A 75 -6.89 -17.15 7.77
CA LEU A 75 -6.81 -18.15 8.85
C LEU A 75 -8.14 -18.87 9.10
N GLY A 76 -9.27 -18.29 8.66
CA GLY A 76 -10.60 -18.85 8.90
C GLY A 76 -11.12 -19.80 7.81
N ILE A 77 -10.50 -19.81 6.62
CA ILE A 77 -11.01 -20.52 5.44
C ILE A 77 -9.88 -21.36 4.83
N ALA A 78 -9.82 -22.64 5.20
CA ALA A 78 -8.79 -23.57 4.75
C ALA A 78 -9.09 -24.19 3.37
N SER A 79 -9.21 -23.37 2.32
CA SER A 79 -9.34 -23.88 0.94
C SER A 79 -8.22 -23.36 0.04
N GLU A 80 -7.57 -24.25 -0.71
CA GLU A 80 -6.43 -23.90 -1.57
C GLU A 80 -6.78 -22.82 -2.60
N ARG A 81 -7.99 -22.91 -3.19
CA ARG A 81 -8.48 -21.91 -4.16
C ARG A 81 -8.61 -20.52 -3.54
N PHE A 82 -9.01 -20.44 -2.27
CA PHE A 82 -9.10 -19.18 -1.54
C PHE A 82 -7.71 -18.59 -1.30
N PHE A 83 -6.71 -19.40 -0.93
CA PHE A 83 -5.33 -18.94 -0.76
C PHE A 83 -4.74 -18.37 -2.06
N THR A 84 -4.96 -19.04 -3.21
CA THR A 84 -4.49 -18.54 -4.51
C THR A 84 -5.15 -17.21 -4.89
N MET A 85 -6.48 -17.12 -4.77
CA MET A 85 -7.20 -15.88 -5.07
C MET A 85 -6.80 -14.74 -4.13
N PHE A 86 -6.67 -15.05 -2.83
CA PHE A 86 -6.24 -14.09 -1.83
C PHE A 86 -4.82 -13.57 -2.11
N GLY A 87 -3.90 -14.46 -2.52
CA GLY A 87 -2.55 -14.09 -2.96
C GLY A 87 -2.57 -13.12 -4.14
N ILE A 88 -3.37 -13.41 -5.17
CA ILE A 88 -3.53 -12.54 -6.34
C ILE A 88 -4.08 -11.16 -5.93
N ILE A 89 -5.11 -11.13 -5.09
CA ILE A 89 -5.69 -9.87 -4.57
C ILE A 89 -4.63 -9.07 -3.80
N CYS A 90 -3.83 -9.72 -2.96
CA CYS A 90 -2.74 -9.06 -2.23
C CYS A 90 -1.69 -8.46 -3.18
N ILE A 91 -1.31 -9.17 -4.24
CA ILE A 91 -0.36 -8.68 -5.24
C ILE A 91 -0.93 -7.44 -5.95
N TYR A 92 -2.16 -7.49 -6.43
CA TYR A 92 -2.80 -6.34 -7.08
C TYR A 92 -3.01 -5.17 -6.11
N ALA A 93 -3.32 -5.43 -4.84
CA ALA A 93 -3.42 -4.38 -3.82
C ALA A 93 -2.07 -3.68 -3.62
N ALA A 94 -0.98 -4.43 -3.53
CA ALA A 94 0.37 -3.87 -3.44
C ALA A 94 0.74 -3.03 -4.67
N ILE A 95 0.41 -3.50 -5.88
CA ILE A 95 0.60 -2.75 -7.13
C ILE A 95 -0.19 -1.44 -7.11
N ASN A 96 -1.45 -1.46 -6.66
CA ASN A 96 -2.28 -0.25 -6.56
C ASN A 96 -1.71 0.77 -5.58
N VAL A 97 -1.20 0.32 -4.43
CA VAL A 97 -0.54 1.19 -3.45
C VAL A 97 0.71 1.84 -4.06
N MET A 98 1.55 1.04 -4.72
CA MET A 98 2.75 1.55 -5.40
C MET A 98 2.38 2.55 -6.51
N TRP A 99 1.38 2.23 -7.32
CA TRP A 99 0.91 3.11 -8.39
C TRP A 99 0.36 4.43 -7.85
N THR A 100 -0.46 4.38 -6.78
CA THR A 100 -0.96 5.58 -6.09
C THR A 100 0.18 6.41 -5.50
N LEU A 101 1.23 5.76 -4.97
CA LEU A 101 2.42 6.45 -4.45
C LEU A 101 3.15 7.20 -5.57
N ILE A 102 3.31 6.58 -6.73
CA ILE A 102 3.98 7.19 -7.89
C ILE A 102 3.19 8.42 -8.37
N ILE A 103 1.88 8.28 -8.57
CA ILE A 103 1.03 9.40 -8.97
C ILE A 103 1.08 10.51 -7.93
N GLY A 104 0.96 10.17 -6.64
CA GLY A 104 0.89 11.14 -5.56
C GLY A 104 2.20 11.86 -5.24
N THR A 105 3.35 11.31 -5.62
CA THR A 105 4.68 11.91 -5.34
C THR A 105 5.33 12.53 -6.58
N ALA A 106 5.30 11.83 -7.72
CA ALA A 106 5.93 12.28 -8.94
C ALA A 106 4.97 13.00 -9.89
N GLY A 107 3.64 12.81 -9.75
CA GLY A 107 2.65 13.37 -10.68
C GLY A 107 2.68 12.74 -12.08
N LEU A 108 3.43 11.65 -12.26
CA LEU A 108 3.60 10.93 -13.53
C LEU A 108 2.77 9.65 -13.51
N GLN A 109 2.15 9.33 -14.65
CA GLN A 109 1.40 8.11 -14.84
C GLN A 109 2.35 7.02 -15.37
N SER A 110 2.59 5.96 -14.58
CA SER A 110 3.52 4.87 -14.93
C SER A 110 2.81 3.53 -14.99
N PHE A 111 2.91 2.82 -16.12
CA PHE A 111 2.38 1.46 -16.30
C PHE A 111 3.47 0.37 -16.20
N ALA A 112 4.69 0.77 -15.84
CA ALA A 112 5.84 -0.13 -15.71
C ALA A 112 5.75 -1.09 -14.52
N THR A 113 4.83 -0.86 -13.57
CA THR A 113 4.69 -1.67 -12.35
C THR A 113 4.41 -3.14 -12.64
N LEU A 114 3.65 -3.44 -13.70
CA LEU A 114 3.41 -4.82 -14.12
C LEU A 114 4.67 -5.48 -14.68
N ALA A 115 5.48 -4.73 -15.44
CA ALA A 115 6.74 -5.22 -15.99
C ALA A 115 7.77 -5.49 -14.88
N THR A 116 7.91 -4.59 -13.90
CA THR A 116 8.87 -4.77 -12.79
C THR A 116 8.48 -5.92 -11.87
N VAL A 117 7.19 -6.07 -11.56
CA VAL A 117 6.67 -7.23 -10.82
C VAL A 117 6.88 -8.52 -11.61
N GLY A 118 6.62 -8.49 -12.92
CA GLY A 118 6.83 -9.62 -13.82
C GLY A 118 8.29 -10.09 -13.81
N VAL A 119 9.25 -9.19 -14.02
CA VAL A 119 10.69 -9.54 -14.01
C VAL A 119 11.13 -10.10 -12.66
N GLY A 120 10.66 -9.52 -11.55
CA GLY A 120 10.97 -10.02 -10.20
C GLY A 120 10.38 -11.42 -9.95
N ALA A 121 9.12 -11.64 -10.33
CA ALA A 121 8.42 -12.90 -10.11
C ALA A 121 8.94 -14.03 -11.02
N TYR A 122 9.06 -13.77 -12.33
CA TYR A 122 9.60 -14.75 -13.28
C TYR A 122 11.08 -15.04 -13.02
N GLY A 123 11.88 -14.00 -12.73
CA GLY A 123 13.30 -14.17 -12.43
C GLY A 123 13.52 -14.99 -11.16
N ALA A 124 12.79 -14.70 -10.08
CA ALA A 124 12.86 -15.49 -8.85
C ALA A 124 12.29 -16.91 -9.02
N GLY A 125 11.23 -17.08 -9.82
CA GLY A 125 10.64 -18.37 -10.14
C GLY A 125 11.59 -19.27 -10.94
N TYR A 126 12.21 -18.74 -11.99
CA TYR A 126 13.20 -19.45 -12.79
C TYR A 126 14.39 -19.88 -11.93
N LEU A 127 14.92 -18.97 -11.09
CA LEU A 127 16.04 -19.30 -10.20
C LEU A 127 15.67 -20.35 -9.15
N SER A 128 14.42 -20.35 -8.67
CA SER A 128 13.91 -21.37 -7.76
C SER A 128 13.86 -22.76 -8.40
N VAL A 129 13.39 -22.85 -9.66
CA VAL A 129 13.33 -24.11 -10.40
C VAL A 129 14.72 -24.64 -10.74
N THR A 130 15.64 -23.76 -11.18
CA THR A 130 16.97 -24.16 -11.65
C THR A 130 17.95 -24.46 -10.50
N TYR A 131 17.88 -23.70 -9.40
CA TYR A 131 18.86 -23.76 -8.30
C TYR A 131 18.26 -24.21 -6.95
N ALA A 132 16.99 -24.61 -6.90
CA ALA A 132 16.29 -25.09 -5.70
C ALA A 132 16.44 -24.14 -4.49
N ILE A 133 16.37 -22.83 -4.75
CA ILE A 133 16.61 -21.80 -3.74
C ILE A 133 15.48 -21.82 -2.70
N PRO A 134 15.80 -21.76 -1.39
CA PRO A 134 14.77 -21.73 -0.35
C PRO A 134 13.92 -20.46 -0.44
N TRP A 135 12.64 -20.59 -0.08
CA TRP A 135 11.62 -19.54 -0.17
C TRP A 135 12.06 -18.13 0.32
N PRO A 136 12.80 -17.97 1.45
CA PRO A 136 13.16 -16.65 1.95
C PRO A 136 14.14 -15.91 1.01
N LEU A 137 15.05 -16.64 0.36
CA LEU A 137 15.97 -16.05 -0.60
C LEU A 137 15.25 -15.65 -1.90
N MET A 138 14.18 -16.34 -2.26
CA MET A 138 13.37 -16.02 -3.43
C MET A 138 12.77 -14.60 -3.33
N LEU A 139 12.39 -14.17 -2.12
CA LEU A 139 11.95 -12.80 -1.87
C LEU A 139 13.07 -11.77 -2.08
N LEU A 140 14.28 -12.06 -1.62
CA LEU A 140 15.43 -11.17 -1.79
C LEU A 140 15.82 -11.05 -3.25
N VAL A 141 15.89 -12.18 -3.96
CA VAL A 141 16.19 -12.21 -5.41
C VAL A 141 15.14 -11.43 -6.18
N GLY A 142 13.85 -11.67 -5.91
CA GLY A 142 12.76 -10.93 -6.56
C GLY A 142 12.81 -9.43 -6.27
N ALA A 143 13.12 -9.04 -5.03
CA ALA A 143 13.26 -7.63 -4.64
C ALA A 143 14.46 -6.96 -5.33
N VAL A 144 15.58 -7.66 -5.47
CA VAL A 144 16.77 -7.15 -6.17
C VAL A 144 16.49 -6.99 -7.66
N LEU A 145 15.94 -8.01 -8.32
CA LEU A 145 15.63 -7.98 -9.75
C LEU A 145 14.56 -6.91 -10.07
N GLY A 146 13.48 -6.87 -9.30
CA GLY A 146 12.44 -5.86 -9.43
C GLY A 146 12.96 -4.45 -9.13
N GLY A 147 13.83 -4.30 -8.12
CA GLY A 147 14.47 -3.04 -7.76
C GLY A 147 15.42 -2.53 -8.84
N LEU A 148 16.22 -3.41 -9.45
CA LEU A 148 17.10 -3.08 -10.58
C LEU A 148 16.29 -2.58 -11.79
N MET A 149 15.20 -3.29 -12.14
CA MET A 149 14.34 -2.84 -13.23
C MET A 149 13.63 -1.51 -12.91
N GLY A 150 13.12 -1.36 -11.69
CA GLY A 150 12.54 -0.10 -11.24
C GLY A 150 13.54 1.06 -11.31
N TRP A 151 14.80 0.81 -10.95
CA TRP A 151 15.87 1.80 -11.04
C TRP A 151 16.15 2.21 -12.48
N ILE A 152 16.26 1.25 -13.41
CA ILE A 152 16.45 1.52 -14.85
C ILE A 152 15.30 2.37 -15.39
N ILE A 153 14.05 2.03 -15.05
CA ILE A 153 12.85 2.73 -15.52
C ILE A 153 12.72 4.14 -14.91
N SER A 154 13.30 4.37 -13.74
CA SER A 154 13.30 5.70 -13.11
C SER A 154 14.24 6.71 -13.80
N LEU A 155 15.22 6.25 -14.58
CA LEU A 155 16.13 7.14 -15.34
C LEU A 155 15.40 8.01 -16.38
N PRO A 156 14.58 7.45 -17.30
CA PRO A 156 13.84 8.24 -18.28
C PRO A 156 12.75 9.11 -17.64
N ALA A 157 12.28 8.79 -16.44
CA ALA A 157 11.25 9.56 -15.73
C ALA A 157 11.66 11.01 -15.42
N ARG A 158 12.97 11.32 -15.41
CA ARG A 158 13.47 12.69 -15.22
C ARG A 158 13.51 13.52 -16.50
N ARG A 159 13.36 12.89 -17.67
CA ARG A 159 13.59 13.53 -18.99
C ARG A 159 12.32 13.67 -19.84
N LEU A 160 11.21 13.07 -19.43
CA LEU A 160 9.99 12.97 -20.23
C LEU A 160 8.80 13.56 -19.47
N ASP A 161 7.91 14.24 -20.19
CA ASP A 161 6.64 14.70 -19.65
C ASP A 161 5.64 13.54 -19.49
N GLY A 162 4.71 13.68 -18.54
CA GLY A 162 3.89 12.58 -18.01
C GLY A 162 3.22 11.66 -19.03
N LEU A 163 2.69 12.19 -20.14
CA LEU A 163 2.07 11.38 -21.18
C LEU A 163 3.09 10.55 -21.97
N TYR A 164 4.23 11.14 -22.32
CA TYR A 164 5.30 10.43 -23.04
C TYR A 164 5.92 9.33 -22.18
N TYR A 165 6.08 9.59 -20.88
CA TYR A 165 6.53 8.57 -19.94
C TYR A 165 5.53 7.41 -19.81
N ALA A 166 4.22 7.70 -19.80
CA ALA A 166 3.19 6.66 -19.79
C ALA A 166 3.28 5.75 -21.02
N LEU A 167 3.38 6.32 -22.23
CA LEU A 167 3.53 5.57 -23.48
C LEU A 167 4.80 4.72 -23.51
N LEU A 168 5.93 5.28 -23.06
CA LEU A 168 7.19 4.54 -22.95
C LEU A 168 7.03 3.31 -22.04
N THR A 169 6.40 3.48 -20.88
CA THR A 169 6.23 2.38 -19.92
C THR A 169 5.25 1.31 -20.39
N LEU A 170 4.23 1.69 -21.17
CA LEU A 170 3.34 0.74 -21.85
C LEU A 170 4.11 -0.07 -22.90
N GLY A 171 4.88 0.60 -23.76
CA GLY A 171 5.73 -0.07 -24.75
C GLY A 171 6.72 -1.04 -24.10
N LEU A 172 7.34 -0.64 -22.98
CA LEU A 172 8.22 -1.52 -22.21
C LEU A 172 7.48 -2.74 -21.64
N SER A 173 6.26 -2.56 -21.14
CA SER A 173 5.46 -3.67 -20.62
C SER A 173 5.09 -4.68 -21.71
N GLU A 174 4.72 -4.21 -22.90
CA GLU A 174 4.42 -5.08 -24.04
C GLU A 174 5.67 -5.76 -24.59
N PHE A 175 6.80 -5.05 -24.65
CA PHE A 175 8.08 -5.62 -24.99
C PHE A 175 8.45 -6.77 -24.05
N MET A 176 8.30 -6.58 -22.74
CA MET A 176 8.59 -7.62 -21.74
C MET A 176 7.67 -8.83 -21.89
N ARG A 177 6.37 -8.60 -22.13
CA ARG A 177 5.40 -9.68 -22.40
C ARG A 177 5.84 -10.52 -23.60
N ASN A 178 6.17 -9.86 -24.72
CA ASN A 178 6.62 -10.53 -25.94
C ASN A 178 7.96 -11.26 -25.74
N PHE A 179 8.88 -10.67 -24.98
CA PHE A 179 10.17 -11.29 -24.65
C PHE A 179 10.00 -12.60 -23.89
N VAL A 180 9.15 -12.62 -22.85
CA VAL A 180 8.88 -13.83 -22.07
C VAL A 180 8.23 -14.91 -22.93
N THR A 181 7.25 -14.55 -23.78
CA THR A 181 6.57 -15.53 -24.65
C THR A 181 7.46 -16.10 -25.75
N GLN A 182 8.46 -15.34 -26.21
CA GLN A 182 9.38 -15.78 -27.26
C GLN A 182 10.52 -16.64 -26.70
N SER A 183 10.93 -16.43 -25.45
CA SER A 183 12.09 -17.12 -24.86
C SER A 183 11.78 -18.58 -24.48
N ASP A 184 12.46 -19.54 -25.12
CA ASP A 184 12.24 -20.99 -24.91
C ASP A 184 12.42 -21.47 -23.46
N GLU A 185 13.26 -20.79 -22.69
CA GLU A 185 13.55 -21.13 -21.29
C GLU A 185 12.54 -20.56 -20.27
N LEU A 186 11.83 -19.47 -20.60
CA LEU A 186 10.90 -18.83 -19.67
C LEU A 186 9.42 -19.05 -20.06
N GLY A 187 9.11 -19.12 -21.36
CA GLY A 187 7.72 -19.13 -21.85
C GLY A 187 7.47 -19.77 -23.22
N GLY A 188 8.49 -19.90 -24.07
CA GLY A 188 8.37 -20.41 -25.45
C GLY A 188 7.87 -21.86 -25.53
N LYS A 189 8.23 -22.71 -24.56
CA LYS A 189 7.73 -24.09 -24.49
C LYS A 189 6.23 -24.22 -24.21
N PHE A 190 5.59 -23.21 -23.63
CA PHE A 190 4.15 -23.23 -23.32
C PHE A 190 3.29 -22.72 -24.47
N ASN A 191 3.87 -22.02 -25.46
CA ASN A 191 3.12 -21.39 -26.56
C ASN A 191 2.74 -22.37 -27.68
N GLY A 192 3.32 -23.58 -27.71
CA GLY A 192 3.01 -24.65 -28.67
C GLY A 192 2.22 -25.83 -28.12
N ALA A 193 1.75 -25.77 -26.87
CA ALA A 193 1.05 -26.87 -26.18
C ALA A 193 -0.44 -26.57 -25.87
N LEU A 194 -1.02 -25.61 -26.58
CA LEU A 194 -2.46 -25.36 -26.63
C LEU A 194 -2.99 -25.63 -28.04
#